data_AF-A0A4X2KN42-F1
#
_entry.id   AF-A0A4X2KN42-F1
#
_cell.length_a   1.000
_cell.length_b   1.000
_cell.length_c   1.000
_cell.angle_alpha   90.00
_cell.angle_beta   90.00
_cell.angle_gamma   90.00
#
_symmetry.space_group_name_H-M   'P 1'
#
loop_
_entity.id
_entity.type
_entity.pdbx_description
1 polymer ?
#
loop_
_entity_poly.entity_id
_entity_poly.type
_entity_poly.pdbx_seq_one_letter_code
_entity_poly.pdbx_strand_id
1 'polypeptide(L)'
;MKRDLVFLGTLISLVFLSLLRSGSPQHLAEEACSVQILVPGLKGDMGDRGQKGSVGRHGKIGPIGSKGEKGEMGDVGPPGPNGEPGIPCECSQLRKAIGEMDNQVAQLTTELKFIKNGRMADYPKEGKTDEIPNFIQFTDLASEHVGGKVLFATDDFFAPAENLLKKHRPSYKPKEYTEFGKWMDGWETRRRRTPGHDWCIIQLGIQGLIHGFDADTAFFTGNHAPRISIQAACLQNEDIPNIPPRGTKLGCAATAEEFEAIEKLESENWHCLVPMEELKPGYSGSNHNYFPTSSHQRWTHLRLNIFPDGGLARLRVYGTGQKDWSSADPKELIDLVSIVNGGACVGYSNAHFGHPKNLIGIGKSKSMADGWETARRLDRPPIIETDKDGVLLVPGSEWAIFRLAHPGVVTQIEIDTHHFKGNYPDTCKLDGCILTTPEEEEGILQKWHLPNVKWKPLLSVTKLSSNKKHFFDSVALQLQNVITHVKITIAPDGGLSRLRLWGFPSSICLLRPSERVLSSRRFPVIVPLRAMSSTFKIT
;
A
#
# COMPACT_ATOMS: atom_id res chain seq x y z
N MET A 1 -69.31 6.54 -19.00
CA MET A 1 -69.13 5.16 -19.47
C MET A 1 -67.65 4.91 -19.75
N LYS A 2 -67.15 3.69 -19.49
CA LYS A 2 -65.76 3.23 -19.77
C LYS A 2 -64.63 3.83 -18.89
N ARG A 3 -64.88 3.90 -17.58
CA ARG A 3 -63.99 3.18 -16.64
C ARG A 3 -64.47 1.70 -16.60
N ASP A 4 -63.73 0.81 -15.93
CA ASP A 4 -64.14 -0.57 -15.63
C ASP A 4 -63.97 -1.64 -16.74
N LEU A 5 -62.81 -1.68 -17.42
CA LEU A 5 -62.44 -2.88 -18.22
C LEU A 5 -60.93 -3.23 -18.25
N VAL A 6 -60.14 -2.72 -17.32
CA VAL A 6 -58.69 -3.07 -17.20
C VAL A 6 -58.32 -3.64 -15.82
N PHE A 7 -59.16 -3.44 -14.80
CA PHE A 7 -58.93 -3.97 -13.45
C PHE A 7 -59.37 -5.43 -13.22
N LEU A 8 -59.99 -6.08 -14.22
CA LEU A 8 -60.49 -7.46 -14.10
C LEU A 8 -59.48 -8.53 -14.58
N GLY A 9 -58.38 -8.12 -15.24
CA GLY A 9 -57.41 -9.05 -15.84
C GLY A 9 -56.28 -9.53 -14.91
N THR A 10 -55.97 -8.80 -13.83
CA THR A 10 -54.78 -9.05 -13.00
C THR A 10 -55.08 -9.73 -11.66
N LEU A 11 -56.35 -9.86 -11.25
CA LEU A 11 -56.72 -10.48 -9.97
C LEU A 11 -56.85 -12.02 -10.03
N ILE A 12 -56.81 -12.63 -11.22
CA ILE A 12 -57.04 -14.07 -11.42
C ILE A 12 -55.73 -14.89 -11.35
N SER A 13 -54.56 -14.29 -11.56
CA SER A 13 -53.27 -15.00 -11.58
C SER A 13 -52.65 -15.24 -10.19
N LEU A 14 -53.26 -14.76 -9.10
CA LEU A 14 -52.69 -14.79 -7.74
C LEU A 14 -53.38 -15.78 -6.78
N VAL A 15 -54.33 -16.59 -7.26
CA VAL A 15 -55.11 -17.54 -6.43
C VAL A 15 -54.81 -19.01 -6.77
N PHE A 16 -54.09 -19.30 -7.85
CA PHE A 16 -53.94 -20.66 -8.38
C PHE A 16 -52.62 -21.39 -8.04
N LEU A 17 -51.75 -20.83 -7.19
CA LEU A 17 -50.47 -21.47 -6.81
C LEU A 17 -50.28 -21.69 -5.29
N SER A 18 -51.38 -21.76 -4.54
CA SER A 18 -51.35 -22.16 -3.13
C SER A 18 -52.53 -23.05 -2.78
N LEU A 19 -52.47 -24.32 -3.16
CA LEU A 19 -53.17 -25.47 -2.54
C LEU A 19 -52.90 -26.75 -3.36
N LEU A 20 -51.96 -27.59 -2.90
CA LEU A 20 -52.19 -29.02 -2.58
C LEU A 20 -50.87 -29.69 -2.12
N ARG A 21 -51.02 -30.76 -1.33
CA ARG A 21 -49.99 -31.36 -0.47
C ARG A 21 -49.57 -32.75 -0.95
N SER A 22 -48.40 -33.17 -0.46
CA SER A 22 -48.01 -34.55 -0.08
C SER A 22 -47.97 -35.68 -1.13
N GLY A 23 -46.82 -36.37 -1.20
CA GLY A 23 -46.68 -37.64 -1.93
C GLY A 23 -45.26 -38.22 -1.94
N SER A 24 -44.80 -38.78 -0.81
CA SER A 24 -43.79 -39.88 -0.79
C SER A 24 -44.56 -41.23 -0.80
N PRO A 25 -43.98 -42.43 -1.08
CA PRO A 25 -42.55 -42.80 -1.03
C PRO A 25 -42.06 -43.87 -2.07
N GLN A 26 -40.88 -44.48 -1.79
CA GLN A 26 -40.41 -45.85 -2.13
C GLN A 26 -39.74 -46.19 -3.50
N HIS A 27 -38.40 -46.27 -3.45
CA HIS A 27 -37.47 -47.41 -3.68
C HIS A 27 -37.81 -48.64 -4.57
N LEU A 28 -36.70 -49.26 -5.06
CA LEU A 28 -36.51 -50.55 -5.80
C LEU A 28 -36.68 -50.46 -7.32
N ALA A 29 -35.93 -51.19 -8.17
CA ALA A 29 -34.64 -51.91 -8.06
C ALA A 29 -34.16 -52.33 -9.49
N GLU A 30 -33.06 -53.09 -9.56
CA GLU A 30 -32.64 -53.97 -10.69
C GLU A 30 -32.09 -53.33 -12.00
N GLU A 31 -31.05 -53.86 -12.67
CA GLU A 31 -29.97 -54.78 -12.22
C GLU A 31 -28.79 -54.79 -13.23
N ALA A 32 -27.60 -55.23 -12.76
CA ALA A 32 -26.55 -56.05 -13.41
C ALA A 32 -26.09 -55.81 -14.90
N CYS A 33 -24.90 -56.22 -15.37
CA CYS A 33 -23.80 -56.97 -14.76
C CYS A 33 -22.44 -56.66 -15.44
N SER A 34 -21.34 -57.08 -14.81
CA SER A 34 -19.94 -56.89 -15.22
C SER A 34 -19.24 -58.19 -15.65
N VAL A 35 -18.24 -58.12 -16.54
CA VAL A 35 -17.27 -59.21 -16.85
C VAL A 35 -15.88 -58.59 -17.05
N GLN A 36 -14.95 -58.67 -16.08
CA GLN A 36 -13.80 -59.61 -15.94
C GLN A 36 -12.76 -59.54 -17.10
N ILE A 37 -11.45 -59.34 -16.84
CA ILE A 37 -10.38 -60.35 -16.56
C ILE A 37 -9.05 -59.55 -16.36
N LEU A 38 -8.02 -59.87 -15.55
CA LEU A 38 -7.81 -60.69 -14.33
C LEU A 38 -6.48 -60.19 -13.65
N VAL A 39 -5.82 -60.94 -12.73
CA VAL A 39 -4.75 -60.45 -11.82
C VAL A 39 -3.36 -61.12 -12.05
N PRO A 40 -2.23 -60.42 -11.78
CA PRO A 40 -1.19 -61.03 -10.92
C PRO A 40 -0.48 -60.06 -9.93
N GLY A 41 -0.38 -60.50 -8.67
CA GLY A 41 0.73 -60.33 -7.70
C GLY A 41 1.42 -58.97 -7.45
N LEU A 42 1.26 -58.43 -6.23
CA LEU A 42 2.18 -57.42 -5.68
C LEU A 42 3.51 -58.06 -5.25
N LYS A 43 4.65 -57.44 -5.61
CA LYS A 43 6.00 -57.80 -5.15
C LYS A 43 6.67 -56.56 -4.54
N GLY A 44 7.17 -56.70 -3.31
CA GLY A 44 7.47 -55.58 -2.42
C GLY A 44 8.83 -54.90 -2.58
N ASP A 45 9.06 -53.96 -1.67
CA ASP A 45 10.23 -53.07 -1.63
C ASP A 45 11.54 -53.77 -1.28
N MET A 46 12.65 -53.18 -1.70
CA MET A 46 14.01 -53.67 -1.43
C MET A 46 14.85 -52.53 -0.81
N GLY A 47 15.39 -52.75 0.40
CA GLY A 47 16.35 -51.84 1.06
C GLY A 47 17.74 -51.89 0.40
N ASP A 48 18.83 -51.38 0.97
CA ASP A 48 19.10 -50.63 2.20
C ASP A 48 20.49 -49.97 2.00
N ARG A 49 20.92 -49.00 2.84
CA ARG A 49 22.37 -48.70 2.95
C ARG A 49 22.83 -48.52 4.39
N GLY A 50 23.86 -49.30 4.74
CA GLY A 50 24.27 -49.57 6.12
C GLY A 50 25.21 -48.57 6.82
N GLN A 51 25.73 -49.03 7.96
CA GLN A 51 26.05 -48.22 9.14
C GLN A 51 27.54 -47.85 9.33
N LYS A 52 27.77 -46.89 10.23
CA LYS A 52 28.88 -46.83 11.21
C LYS A 52 28.36 -46.08 12.43
N GLY A 53 28.62 -46.45 13.68
CA GLY A 53 29.26 -47.63 14.28
C GLY A 53 29.31 -47.40 15.80
N SER A 54 29.02 -48.40 16.64
CA SER A 54 28.81 -48.18 18.08
C SER A 54 30.10 -48.14 18.90
N VAL A 55 30.13 -47.27 19.92
CA VAL A 55 31.12 -47.31 21.01
C VAL A 55 30.68 -48.33 22.06
N GLY A 56 31.65 -49.02 22.68
CA GLY A 56 31.45 -50.32 23.32
C GLY A 56 30.88 -50.34 24.75
N ARG A 57 30.03 -51.36 24.97
CA ARG A 57 29.74 -52.15 26.19
C ARG A 57 30.21 -51.65 27.57
N HIS A 58 29.28 -51.72 28.53
CA HIS A 58 29.58 -52.31 29.85
C HIS A 58 28.86 -53.68 29.99
N GLY A 59 29.36 -54.50 30.92
CA GLY A 59 29.19 -55.96 30.90
C GLY A 59 27.83 -56.53 31.34
N LYS A 60 27.63 -57.81 31.01
CA LYS A 60 26.43 -58.58 31.35
C LYS A 60 26.47 -59.04 32.81
N ILE A 61 25.34 -58.96 33.51
CA ILE A 61 25.03 -59.86 34.63
C ILE A 61 24.09 -60.94 34.08
N GLY A 62 24.46 -62.20 34.26
CA GLY A 62 23.66 -63.35 33.80
C GLY A 62 22.49 -63.66 34.74
N PRO A 63 21.57 -64.54 34.34
CA PRO A 63 20.51 -65.02 35.23
C PRO A 63 21.13 -65.75 36.43
N ILE A 64 20.65 -65.41 37.63
CA ILE A 64 20.94 -66.16 38.86
C ILE A 64 20.25 -67.53 38.78
N GLY A 65 20.94 -68.57 39.25
CA GLY A 65 20.50 -69.96 39.15
C GLY A 65 19.24 -70.29 39.96
N SER A 66 18.70 -71.48 39.72
CA SER A 66 17.49 -72.00 40.34
C SER A 66 17.56 -72.05 41.88
N LYS A 67 16.52 -71.51 42.50
CA LYS A 67 16.12 -71.53 43.92
C LYS A 67 16.73 -72.64 44.78
N GLY A 68 17.45 -72.24 45.85
CA GLY A 68 17.63 -73.05 47.06
C GLY A 68 16.46 -72.86 48.03
N GLU A 69 16.14 -73.86 48.85
CA GLU A 69 14.92 -73.86 49.65
C GLU A 69 15.04 -73.30 51.09
N LYS A 70 13.99 -72.55 51.43
CA LYS A 70 13.29 -72.44 52.73
C LYS A 70 14.00 -71.84 53.95
N GLY A 71 13.40 -70.75 54.42
CA GLY A 71 13.25 -70.37 55.83
C GLY A 71 11.91 -69.66 55.98
N GLU A 72 11.16 -69.93 57.04
CA GLU A 72 9.88 -69.22 57.30
C GLU A 72 10.18 -67.83 57.86
N MET A 73 9.60 -66.79 57.26
CA MET A 73 9.83 -65.40 57.65
C MET A 73 8.81 -64.99 58.72
N GLY A 74 9.30 -64.56 59.87
CA GLY A 74 8.47 -64.11 61.00
C GLY A 74 7.72 -62.79 60.74
N ASP A 75 6.82 -62.46 61.66
CA ASP A 75 5.82 -61.41 61.49
C ASP A 75 6.40 -60.01 61.21
N VAL A 76 5.71 -59.26 60.35
CA VAL A 76 6.12 -57.94 59.87
C VAL A 76 5.87 -56.87 60.95
N GLY A 77 6.93 -56.19 61.37
CA GLY A 77 6.83 -55.02 62.26
C GLY A 77 6.14 -53.82 61.62
N PRO A 78 5.51 -52.93 62.40
CA PRO A 78 4.72 -51.82 61.87
C PRO A 78 5.57 -50.79 61.08
N PRO A 79 5.02 -50.14 60.04
CA PRO A 79 5.74 -49.13 59.26
C PRO A 79 6.19 -47.93 60.12
N GLY A 80 7.41 -47.43 59.86
CA GLY A 80 7.90 -46.18 60.46
C GLY A 80 7.17 -44.94 59.93
N PRO A 81 7.16 -43.83 60.69
CA PRO A 81 6.49 -42.59 60.29
C PRO A 81 7.16 -41.93 59.09
N ASN A 82 6.36 -41.27 58.23
CA ASN A 82 6.85 -40.52 57.08
C ASN A 82 7.69 -39.31 57.51
N GLY A 83 8.78 -39.04 56.78
CA GLY A 83 9.61 -37.84 56.98
C GLY A 83 8.95 -36.54 56.50
N GLU A 84 9.41 -35.42 57.03
CA GLU A 84 8.82 -34.10 56.77
C GLU A 84 9.07 -33.58 55.34
N PRO A 85 8.15 -32.77 54.75
CA PRO A 85 8.31 -32.21 53.41
C PRO A 85 9.44 -31.18 53.30
N GLY A 86 10.17 -31.21 52.18
CA GLY A 86 11.23 -30.24 51.87
C GLY A 86 10.71 -28.83 51.51
N ILE A 87 11.52 -27.82 51.80
CA ILE A 87 11.18 -26.39 51.65
C ILE A 87 11.18 -25.95 50.16
N PRO A 88 10.23 -25.12 49.68
CA PRO A 88 10.17 -24.73 48.26
C PRO A 88 11.27 -23.76 47.79
N CYS A 89 11.72 -23.91 46.54
CA CYS A 89 12.64 -22.98 45.85
C CYS A 89 12.00 -21.65 45.46
N GLU A 90 12.70 -20.51 45.66
CA GLU A 90 12.40 -19.22 45.01
C GLU A 90 12.71 -19.20 43.50
N CYS A 91 12.16 -20.16 42.77
CA CYS A 91 12.37 -20.35 41.34
C CYS A 91 11.50 -19.39 40.48
N SER A 92 11.11 -18.22 41.02
CA SER A 92 10.25 -17.20 40.39
C SER A 92 11.07 -16.04 39.81
N GLN A 93 12.03 -15.51 40.58
CA GLN A 93 12.89 -14.40 40.17
C GLN A 93 13.75 -14.77 38.94
N LEU A 94 14.34 -15.98 38.96
CA LEU A 94 15.10 -16.55 37.84
C LEU A 94 14.24 -16.70 36.57
N ARG A 95 12.97 -17.14 36.69
CA ARG A 95 12.07 -17.25 35.53
C ARG A 95 11.75 -15.88 34.92
N LYS A 96 11.60 -14.84 35.75
CA LYS A 96 11.40 -13.47 35.26
C LYS A 96 12.63 -12.95 34.52
N ALA A 97 13.82 -13.14 35.09
CA ALA A 97 15.09 -12.75 34.46
C ALA A 97 15.34 -13.45 33.12
N ILE A 98 15.03 -14.75 33.02
CA ILE A 98 15.11 -15.49 31.75
C ILE A 98 14.16 -14.90 30.70
N GLY A 99 12.90 -14.64 31.05
CA GLY A 99 11.93 -14.04 30.11
C GLY A 99 12.32 -12.61 29.68
N GLU A 100 12.92 -11.81 30.55
CA GLU A 100 13.45 -10.48 30.18
C GLU A 100 14.65 -10.60 29.22
N MET A 101 15.51 -11.60 29.41
CA MET A 101 16.66 -11.88 28.54
C MET A 101 16.24 -12.42 27.17
N ASP A 102 15.25 -13.33 27.10
CA ASP A 102 14.70 -13.86 25.84
C ASP A 102 14.12 -12.74 24.96
N ASN A 103 13.44 -11.76 25.57
CA ASN A 103 12.93 -10.58 24.87
C ASN A 103 14.07 -9.71 24.28
N GLN A 104 15.17 -9.52 25.02
CA GLN A 104 16.33 -8.79 24.52
C GLN A 104 17.04 -9.53 23.38
N VAL A 105 17.18 -10.86 23.50
CA VAL A 105 17.75 -11.70 22.45
C VAL A 105 16.89 -11.67 21.18
N ALA A 106 15.55 -11.71 21.30
CA ALA A 106 14.63 -11.58 20.17
C ALA A 106 14.72 -10.20 19.49
N GLN A 107 14.86 -9.12 20.26
CA GLN A 107 15.05 -7.77 19.74
C GLN A 107 16.39 -7.66 18.98
N LEU A 108 17.50 -8.03 19.62
CA LEU A 108 18.84 -8.00 19.00
C LEU A 108 18.91 -8.89 17.76
N THR A 109 18.28 -10.07 17.76
CA THR A 109 18.22 -10.95 16.58
C THR A 109 17.46 -10.30 15.42
N THR A 110 16.43 -9.51 15.71
CA THR A 110 15.67 -8.75 14.71
C THR A 110 16.50 -7.60 14.13
N GLU A 111 17.17 -6.82 14.98
CA GLU A 111 18.06 -5.74 14.56
C GLU A 111 19.25 -6.28 13.73
N LEU A 112 19.81 -7.42 14.11
CA LEU A 112 20.94 -8.03 13.40
C LEU A 112 20.53 -8.63 12.04
N LYS A 113 19.32 -9.20 11.94
CA LYS A 113 18.70 -9.53 10.62
C LYS A 113 18.50 -8.28 9.77
N PHE A 114 18.04 -7.18 10.36
CA PHE A 114 17.83 -5.92 9.64
C PHE A 114 19.15 -5.32 9.12
N ILE A 115 20.22 -5.34 9.92
CA ILE A 115 21.57 -4.91 9.50
C ILE A 115 22.12 -5.82 8.39
N LYS A 116 21.92 -7.14 8.50
CA LYS A 116 22.32 -8.12 7.47
C LYS A 116 21.60 -7.89 6.14
N ASN A 117 20.33 -7.50 6.17
CA ASN A 117 19.54 -7.18 4.97
C ASN A 117 19.77 -5.74 4.47
N GLY A 118 20.24 -4.82 5.33
CA GLY A 118 20.54 -3.43 5.01
C GLY A 118 21.95 -3.19 4.44
N ARG A 119 22.80 -4.23 4.39
CA ARG A 119 24.13 -4.20 3.78
C ARG A 119 24.39 -5.47 2.97
N MET A 120 23.82 -5.54 1.77
CA MET A 120 24.30 -6.26 0.58
C MET A 120 23.24 -6.07 -0.52
N ALA A 121 23.66 -5.72 -1.73
CA ALA A 121 22.76 -5.73 -2.88
C ALA A 121 22.69 -7.15 -3.44
N ASP A 122 21.69 -7.92 -3.02
CA ASP A 122 21.35 -9.23 -3.59
C ASP A 122 19.83 -9.36 -3.72
N TYR A 123 19.36 -9.64 -4.94
CA TYR A 123 17.93 -9.88 -5.21
C TYR A 123 17.52 -11.26 -4.65
N PRO A 124 16.34 -11.40 -4.01
CA PRO A 124 15.85 -12.70 -3.57
C PRO A 124 15.63 -13.64 -4.75
N LYS A 125 16.18 -14.86 -4.66
CA LYS A 125 15.82 -15.97 -5.55
C LYS A 125 14.51 -16.63 -5.10
N GLU A 126 13.86 -17.28 -6.06
CA GLU A 126 12.49 -17.75 -6.01
C GLU A 126 12.12 -18.56 -4.75
N GLY A 127 11.15 -18.03 -4.03
CA GLY A 127 10.32 -18.69 -3.03
C GLY A 127 9.16 -17.73 -2.77
N LYS A 128 7.91 -18.22 -2.73
CA LYS A 128 6.72 -17.36 -2.61
C LYS A 128 6.84 -16.45 -1.39
N THR A 129 7.14 -15.18 -1.64
CA THR A 129 6.95 -14.09 -0.70
C THR A 129 5.55 -13.53 -0.93
N ASP A 130 4.93 -12.97 0.11
CA ASP A 130 3.79 -12.08 -0.10
C ASP A 130 4.35 -10.86 -0.86
N GLU A 131 4.17 -10.83 -2.19
CA GLU A 131 4.77 -9.80 -3.04
C GLU A 131 4.26 -8.43 -2.62
N ILE A 132 5.18 -7.55 -2.22
CA ILE A 132 4.86 -6.18 -1.82
C ILE A 132 4.20 -5.49 -3.03
N PRO A 133 2.94 -5.03 -2.94
CA PRO A 133 2.20 -4.60 -4.12
C PRO A 133 2.84 -3.40 -4.82
N ASN A 134 2.93 -3.48 -6.15
CA ASN A 134 3.57 -2.44 -6.98
C ASN A 134 3.02 -1.03 -6.72
N PHE A 135 1.76 -0.89 -6.28
CA PHE A 135 1.16 0.41 -5.98
C PHE A 135 1.87 1.20 -4.87
N ILE A 136 2.64 0.57 -3.96
CA ILE A 136 3.38 1.31 -2.91
C ILE A 136 4.44 2.27 -3.48
N GLN A 137 4.80 2.13 -4.77
CA GLN A 137 5.72 3.05 -5.45
C GLN A 137 5.10 4.42 -5.72
N PHE A 138 3.77 4.56 -5.66
CA PHE A 138 3.07 5.84 -5.87
C PHE A 138 3.24 6.78 -4.66
N THR A 139 2.53 7.91 -4.66
CA THR A 139 2.61 8.90 -3.56
C THR A 139 1.47 8.67 -2.58
N ASP A 140 1.77 8.79 -1.29
CA ASP A 140 0.78 8.80 -0.21
C ASP A 140 -0.02 10.11 -0.26
N LEU A 141 -1.20 10.06 -0.88
CA LEU A 141 -2.12 11.17 -1.12
C LEU A 141 -2.73 11.73 0.18
N ALA A 142 -2.79 10.92 1.23
CA ALA A 142 -3.38 11.30 2.51
C ALA A 142 -2.36 11.83 3.52
N SER A 143 -1.05 11.79 3.23
CA SER A 143 -0.05 12.20 4.21
C SER A 143 -0.21 13.66 4.65
N GLU A 144 -0.02 13.92 5.95
CA GLU A 144 0.07 15.27 6.54
C GLU A 144 1.05 16.16 5.76
N HIS A 145 2.11 15.56 5.20
CA HIS A 145 3.17 16.26 4.50
C HIS A 145 2.70 16.86 3.17
N VAL A 146 1.72 16.22 2.52
CA VAL A 146 1.09 16.73 1.31
C VAL A 146 -0.18 17.53 1.58
N GLY A 147 -0.48 17.80 2.86
CA GLY A 147 -1.64 18.59 3.29
C GLY A 147 -2.86 17.77 3.67
N GLY A 148 -2.76 16.44 3.78
CA GLY A 148 -3.86 15.59 4.24
C GLY A 148 -4.21 15.85 5.70
N LYS A 149 -5.50 15.73 6.03
CA LYS A 149 -6.07 16.10 7.34
C LYS A 149 -7.16 15.14 7.77
N VAL A 150 -7.27 14.89 9.07
CA VAL A 150 -8.50 14.33 9.65
C VAL A 150 -9.48 15.48 9.89
N LEU A 151 -10.69 15.37 9.35
CA LEU A 151 -11.77 16.34 9.56
C LEU A 151 -12.65 15.96 10.75
N PHE A 152 -12.80 14.66 11.02
CA PHE A 152 -13.64 14.10 12.07
C PHE A 152 -13.09 12.73 12.48
N ALA A 153 -13.21 12.35 13.76
CA ALA A 153 -13.12 10.97 14.22
C ALA A 153 -14.04 10.77 15.44
N THR A 154 -14.65 9.59 15.56
CA THR A 154 -15.61 9.27 16.63
C THR A 154 -15.00 9.33 18.03
N ASP A 155 -13.75 8.87 18.18
CA ASP A 155 -13.03 8.76 19.44
C ASP A 155 -11.51 8.91 19.20
N ASP A 156 -10.81 9.54 20.13
CA ASP A 156 -9.34 9.71 20.14
C ASP A 156 -8.78 9.51 21.56
N PHE A 157 -9.37 8.58 22.31
CA PHE A 157 -9.13 8.51 23.75
C PHE A 157 -7.68 8.15 24.10
N PHE A 158 -7.11 7.11 23.47
CA PHE A 158 -5.75 6.65 23.77
C PHE A 158 -4.70 7.26 22.87
N ALA A 159 -5.00 7.41 21.57
CA ALA A 159 -4.10 8.04 20.60
C ALA A 159 -4.87 8.66 19.42
N PRO A 160 -4.47 9.86 18.94
CA PRO A 160 -5.29 10.66 18.02
C PRO A 160 -5.18 10.25 16.54
N ALA A 161 -6.30 10.37 15.82
CA ALA A 161 -6.46 10.00 14.41
C ALA A 161 -5.46 10.68 13.47
N GLU A 162 -4.98 11.89 13.76
CA GLU A 162 -3.98 12.58 12.93
C GLU A 162 -2.66 11.79 12.82
N ASN A 163 -2.37 10.90 13.77
CA ASN A 163 -1.22 10.00 13.70
C ASN A 163 -1.24 9.07 12.47
N LEU A 164 -2.42 8.74 11.93
CA LEU A 164 -2.57 7.89 10.75
C LEU A 164 -1.80 8.44 9.54
N LEU A 165 -1.76 9.76 9.41
CA LEU A 165 -1.29 10.48 8.22
C LEU A 165 0.21 10.86 8.28
N LYS A 166 0.87 10.57 9.41
CA LYS A 166 2.28 10.92 9.65
C LYS A 166 3.21 10.30 8.61
N LYS A 167 4.15 11.07 8.04
CA LYS A 167 5.09 10.55 7.01
C LYS A 167 6.00 9.44 7.55
N HIS A 168 6.40 9.52 8.81
CA HIS A 168 7.35 8.59 9.42
C HIS A 168 6.69 7.24 9.77
N ARG A 169 7.50 6.17 9.77
CA ARG A 169 7.10 4.86 10.30
C ARG A 169 6.62 5.01 11.75
N PRO A 170 5.67 4.19 12.22
CA PRO A 170 5.32 4.11 13.63
C PRO A 170 6.54 3.88 14.51
N SER A 171 6.48 4.41 15.73
CA SER A 171 7.49 4.23 16.76
C SER A 171 6.85 3.70 18.04
N TYR A 172 7.56 2.83 18.77
CA TYR A 172 7.12 2.34 20.07
C TYR A 172 8.10 2.76 21.15
N LYS A 173 7.55 3.24 22.27
CA LYS A 173 8.33 3.76 23.38
C LYS A 173 7.94 3.03 24.67
N PRO A 174 8.69 1.99 25.09
CA PRO A 174 8.28 1.11 26.18
C PRO A 174 7.93 1.81 27.50
N LYS A 175 8.59 2.94 27.81
CA LYS A 175 8.43 3.68 29.07
C LYS A 175 7.46 4.87 29.02
N GLU A 176 6.97 5.29 27.86
CA GLU A 176 6.04 6.43 27.77
C GLU A 176 4.58 6.01 27.97
N TYR A 177 3.84 6.83 28.72
CA TYR A 177 2.42 6.72 29.03
C TYR A 177 1.81 8.12 28.97
N THR A 178 0.54 8.20 28.60
CA THR A 178 -0.29 9.39 28.71
C THR A 178 -1.14 9.29 29.98
N GLU A 179 -1.86 10.35 30.35
CA GLU A 179 -2.84 10.29 31.45
C GLU A 179 -4.00 9.30 31.17
N PHE A 180 -4.22 8.93 29.89
CA PHE A 180 -5.28 8.04 29.45
C PHE A 180 -4.84 6.58 29.26
N GLY A 181 -3.53 6.31 29.18
CA GLY A 181 -3.04 4.93 29.02
C GLY A 181 -1.63 4.83 28.44
N LYS A 182 -1.38 3.75 27.70
CA LYS A 182 -0.10 3.53 27.02
C LYS A 182 0.05 4.56 25.89
N TRP A 183 1.23 5.19 25.76
CA TRP A 183 1.48 6.04 24.59
C TRP A 183 1.65 5.17 23.34
N MET A 184 0.88 5.46 22.30
CA MET A 184 0.89 4.77 21.01
C MET A 184 1.04 5.76 19.85
N ASP A 185 1.85 5.42 18.85
CA ASP A 185 2.08 6.24 17.66
C ASP A 185 1.11 5.83 16.54
N GLY A 186 -0.19 5.99 16.78
CA GLY A 186 -1.28 5.61 15.90
C GLY A 186 -2.59 6.29 16.29
N TRP A 187 -3.69 5.91 15.65
CA TRP A 187 -5.03 6.13 16.17
C TRP A 187 -5.39 4.97 17.10
N GLU A 188 -5.98 5.23 18.27
CA GLU A 188 -6.51 4.19 19.15
C GLU A 188 -7.71 4.69 19.95
N THR A 189 -8.84 4.00 19.78
CA THR A 189 -10.13 4.36 20.38
C THR A 189 -10.43 3.61 21.68
N ARG A 190 -11.38 4.14 22.46
CA ARG A 190 -11.96 3.42 23.61
C ARG A 190 -12.59 2.10 23.19
N ARG A 191 -12.32 1.05 23.98
CA ARG A 191 -13.04 -0.23 23.91
C ARG A 191 -14.56 -0.01 23.95
N ARG A 192 -15.24 -0.35 22.87
CA ARG A 192 -16.66 -0.11 22.68
C ARG A 192 -17.48 -1.11 23.50
N ARG A 193 -18.58 -0.63 24.07
CA ARG A 193 -19.55 -1.43 24.84
C ARG A 193 -20.98 -1.15 24.41
N THR A 194 -21.13 -0.54 23.24
CA THR A 194 -22.36 -0.04 22.63
C THR A 194 -22.39 -0.44 21.15
N PRO A 195 -23.57 -0.48 20.50
CA PRO A 195 -23.66 -0.81 19.08
C PRO A 195 -22.85 0.11 18.15
N GLY A 196 -22.59 -0.38 16.94
CA GLY A 196 -21.83 0.33 15.90
C GLY A 196 -20.32 0.13 16.00
N HIS A 197 -19.59 1.06 15.39
CA HIS A 197 -18.14 0.99 15.21
C HIS A 197 -17.50 2.39 15.14
N ASP A 198 -16.18 2.47 15.24
CA ASP A 198 -15.44 3.74 15.17
C ASP A 198 -14.98 4.08 13.75
N TRP A 199 -14.95 5.37 13.43
CA TRP A 199 -14.62 5.85 12.09
C TRP A 199 -14.08 7.28 12.10
N CYS A 200 -13.35 7.64 11.05
CA CYS A 200 -12.85 9.00 10.83
C CYS A 200 -12.99 9.43 9.36
N ILE A 201 -13.10 10.74 9.15
CA ILE A 201 -13.12 11.37 7.82
C ILE A 201 -11.77 12.02 7.56
N ILE A 202 -11.16 11.65 6.44
CA ILE A 202 -9.84 12.10 6.00
C ILE A 202 -9.99 12.90 4.72
N GLN A 203 -9.57 14.16 4.72
CA GLN A 203 -9.35 14.94 3.51
C GLN A 203 -7.98 14.59 2.93
N LEU A 204 -7.93 14.20 1.66
CA LEU A 204 -6.68 13.95 0.95
C LEU A 204 -5.94 15.28 0.70
N GLY A 205 -4.63 15.28 0.93
CA GLY A 205 -3.78 16.44 0.62
C GLY A 205 -3.53 16.60 -0.88
N ILE A 206 -3.51 15.47 -1.60
CA ILE A 206 -3.54 15.43 -3.06
C ILE A 206 -4.80 14.69 -3.50
N GLN A 207 -5.73 15.41 -4.13
CA GLN A 207 -6.93 14.83 -4.73
C GLN A 207 -6.54 14.09 -6.02
N GLY A 208 -7.05 12.86 -6.24
CA GLY A 208 -6.50 12.01 -7.29
C GLY A 208 -7.10 10.61 -7.42
N LEU A 209 -6.48 9.82 -8.28
CA LEU A 209 -6.77 8.39 -8.46
C LEU A 209 -6.04 7.58 -7.39
N ILE A 210 -6.74 6.63 -6.77
CA ILE A 210 -6.18 5.73 -5.75
C ILE A 210 -5.89 4.37 -6.40
N HIS A 211 -4.66 3.88 -6.23
CA HIS A 211 -4.20 2.57 -6.72
C HIS A 211 -4.17 1.50 -5.61
N GLY A 212 -4.09 1.92 -4.35
CA GLY A 212 -4.30 1.04 -3.21
C GLY A 212 -3.99 1.68 -1.86
N PHE A 213 -4.26 0.91 -0.80
CA PHE A 213 -4.05 1.31 0.59
C PHE A 213 -3.04 0.39 1.29
N ASP A 214 -2.38 0.91 2.33
CA ASP A 214 -1.68 0.13 3.35
C ASP A 214 -2.17 0.58 4.73
N ALA A 215 -2.84 -0.33 5.44
CA ALA A 215 -3.27 -0.15 6.82
C ALA A 215 -2.24 -0.85 7.73
N ASP A 216 -1.36 -0.04 8.31
CA ASP A 216 -0.28 -0.50 9.18
C ASP A 216 -0.76 -0.59 10.63
N THR A 217 -0.82 -1.80 11.19
CA THR A 217 -1.22 -2.05 12.59
C THR A 217 -0.03 -2.08 13.57
N ALA A 218 1.17 -1.65 13.17
CA ALA A 218 2.40 -1.79 13.95
C ALA A 218 2.24 -1.44 15.45
N PHE A 219 2.77 -2.34 16.29
CA PHE A 219 2.73 -2.29 17.76
C PHE A 219 1.36 -2.52 18.41
N PHE A 220 0.26 -2.50 17.66
CA PHE A 220 -1.06 -2.92 18.14
C PHE A 220 -1.21 -4.45 18.07
N THR A 221 -0.47 -5.16 18.93
CA THR A 221 -0.35 -6.62 18.86
C THR A 221 -1.59 -7.38 19.38
N GLY A 222 -2.27 -6.83 20.39
CA GLY A 222 -3.51 -7.40 20.97
C GLY A 222 -4.70 -6.42 21.03
N ASN A 223 -4.51 -5.20 20.53
CA ASN A 223 -5.45 -4.08 20.55
C ASN A 223 -5.55 -3.39 19.17
N HIS A 224 -5.17 -4.07 18.08
CA HIS A 224 -5.45 -3.57 16.73
C HIS A 224 -6.95 -3.59 16.48
N ALA A 225 -7.42 -2.71 15.59
CA ALA A 225 -8.73 -2.84 14.99
C ALA A 225 -8.87 -4.22 14.31
N PRO A 226 -9.83 -5.09 14.69
CA PRO A 226 -9.96 -6.43 14.08
C PRO A 226 -10.31 -6.41 12.59
N ARG A 227 -11.08 -5.42 12.16
CA ARG A 227 -11.54 -5.25 10.77
C ARG A 227 -11.54 -3.79 10.36
N ILE A 228 -11.44 -3.55 9.06
CA ILE A 228 -11.39 -2.23 8.40
C ILE A 228 -12.40 -2.15 7.26
N SER A 229 -12.91 -0.95 6.94
CA SER A 229 -13.47 -0.65 5.60
C SER A 229 -13.14 0.80 5.21
N ILE A 230 -13.09 1.07 3.90
CA ILE A 230 -12.77 2.41 3.39
C ILE A 230 -13.78 2.80 2.30
N GLN A 231 -14.49 3.90 2.54
CA GLN A 231 -15.36 4.56 1.56
C GLN A 231 -14.75 5.89 1.11
N ALA A 232 -15.15 6.41 -0.05
CA ALA A 232 -14.60 7.63 -0.64
C ALA A 232 -15.65 8.52 -1.32
N ALA A 233 -15.36 9.82 -1.36
CA ALA A 233 -16.17 10.83 -2.04
C ALA A 233 -15.32 11.88 -2.78
N CYS A 234 -15.94 12.50 -3.78
CA CYS A 234 -15.48 13.71 -4.44
C CYS A 234 -16.38 14.86 -3.98
N LEU A 235 -15.90 15.68 -3.03
CA LEU A 235 -16.61 16.82 -2.46
C LEU A 235 -15.97 18.12 -2.94
N GLN A 236 -16.79 19.15 -3.17
CA GLN A 236 -16.33 20.53 -3.31
C GLN A 236 -16.18 21.17 -1.92
N ASN A 237 -15.57 22.36 -1.85
CA ASN A 237 -15.38 23.05 -0.57
C ASN A 237 -16.71 23.46 0.08
N GLU A 238 -17.71 23.73 -0.76
CA GLU A 238 -19.06 24.15 -0.39
C GLU A 238 -19.90 23.00 0.18
N ASP A 239 -19.55 21.75 -0.16
CA ASP A 239 -20.20 20.54 0.35
C ASP A 239 -19.71 20.16 1.75
N ILE A 240 -18.55 20.69 2.18
CA ILE A 240 -17.95 20.36 3.48
C ILE A 240 -18.65 21.21 4.56
N PRO A 241 -19.36 20.58 5.52
CA PRO A 241 -20.00 21.31 6.61
C PRO A 241 -18.95 22.01 7.48
N ASN A 242 -19.35 23.09 8.16
CA ASN A 242 -18.48 23.80 9.09
C ASN A 242 -18.23 22.95 10.36
N ILE A 243 -17.22 22.09 10.30
CA ILE A 243 -16.80 21.22 11.40
C ILE A 243 -15.79 22.00 12.28
N PRO A 244 -15.95 22.01 13.61
CA PRO A 244 -14.98 22.63 14.51
C PRO A 244 -13.55 22.09 14.30
N PRO A 245 -12.51 22.94 14.36
CA PRO A 245 -11.13 22.45 14.31
C PRO A 245 -10.82 21.57 15.52
N ARG A 246 -10.71 20.25 15.30
CA ARG A 246 -10.49 19.23 16.34
C ARG A 246 -9.29 19.55 17.24
N GLY A 247 -8.19 19.95 16.60
CA GLY A 247 -6.85 19.95 17.20
C GLY A 247 -6.40 18.52 17.50
N THR A 248 -5.22 18.37 18.12
CA THR A 248 -4.74 17.06 18.58
C THR A 248 -4.95 16.97 20.10
N LYS A 249 -6.00 16.27 20.50
CA LYS A 249 -6.38 16.06 21.91
C LYS A 249 -6.53 14.57 22.19
N LEU A 250 -6.25 14.19 23.43
CA LEU A 250 -6.44 12.83 23.95
C LEU A 250 -7.64 12.80 24.88
N GLY A 251 -8.14 11.60 25.20
CA GLY A 251 -9.21 11.41 26.17
C GLY A 251 -10.62 11.80 25.71
N CYS A 252 -10.78 12.24 24.47
CA CYS A 252 -12.05 12.76 23.93
C CYS A 252 -12.75 11.78 22.97
N ALA A 253 -14.09 11.90 22.91
CA ALA A 253 -14.89 11.50 21.75
C ALA A 253 -15.45 12.74 21.07
N ALA A 254 -15.93 12.58 19.85
CA ALA A 254 -16.71 13.60 19.16
C ALA A 254 -17.93 14.04 19.99
N THR A 255 -18.16 15.35 19.99
CA THR A 255 -19.32 16.03 20.60
C THR A 255 -20.59 15.81 19.77
N ALA A 256 -21.75 16.07 20.37
CA ALA A 256 -23.03 15.95 19.66
C ALA A 256 -23.10 16.92 18.47
N GLU A 257 -22.52 18.10 18.62
CA GLU A 257 -22.41 19.14 17.60
C GLU A 257 -21.49 18.70 16.44
N GLU A 258 -20.38 18.00 16.73
CA GLU A 258 -19.52 17.41 15.69
C GLU A 258 -20.23 16.26 14.95
N PHE A 259 -21.02 15.44 15.65
CA PHE A 259 -21.86 14.41 15.01
C PHE A 259 -22.93 15.03 14.09
N GLU A 260 -23.69 16.01 14.58
CA GLU A 260 -24.71 16.71 13.77
C GLU A 260 -24.10 17.46 12.57
N ALA A 261 -22.87 17.98 12.72
CA ALA A 261 -22.15 18.58 11.61
C ALA A 261 -21.73 17.54 10.56
N ILE A 262 -21.16 16.40 10.96
CA ILE A 262 -20.61 15.41 10.03
C ILE A 262 -21.67 14.51 9.37
N GLU A 263 -22.82 14.29 10.02
CA GLU A 263 -23.95 13.53 9.45
C GLU A 263 -24.48 14.15 8.15
N LYS A 264 -24.33 15.47 7.97
CA LYS A 264 -24.69 16.21 6.74
C LYS A 264 -23.90 15.77 5.50
N LEU A 265 -22.81 15.02 5.66
CA LEU A 265 -22.05 14.42 4.55
C LEU A 265 -22.60 13.07 4.06
N GLU A 266 -23.56 12.46 4.78
CA GLU A 266 -24.13 11.13 4.50
C GLU A 266 -23.04 10.06 4.21
N SER A 267 -21.95 10.11 4.98
CA SER A 267 -20.68 9.46 4.63
C SER A 267 -20.70 7.93 4.63
N GLU A 268 -21.76 7.32 5.16
CA GLU A 268 -22.07 5.90 5.09
C GLU A 268 -22.50 5.47 3.68
N ASN A 269 -23.05 6.39 2.90
CA ASN A 269 -23.49 6.17 1.51
C ASN A 269 -22.38 6.44 0.48
N TRP A 270 -21.18 6.82 0.93
CA TRP A 270 -20.01 7.04 0.08
C TRP A 270 -19.56 5.76 -0.62
N HIS A 271 -18.85 5.91 -1.74
CA HIS A 271 -18.46 4.80 -2.58
C HIS A 271 -17.45 3.89 -1.88
N CYS A 272 -17.78 2.61 -1.70
CA CYS A 272 -16.91 1.64 -1.04
C CYS A 272 -15.72 1.26 -1.94
N LEU A 273 -14.51 1.60 -1.50
CA LEU A 273 -13.25 1.23 -2.16
C LEU A 273 -12.60 -0.01 -1.54
N VAL A 274 -12.75 -0.19 -0.23
CA VAL A 274 -12.34 -1.40 0.50
C VAL A 274 -13.54 -1.87 1.32
N PRO A 275 -14.08 -3.08 1.05
CA PRO A 275 -15.17 -3.66 1.84
C PRO A 275 -14.71 -3.97 3.27
N MET A 276 -15.58 -4.57 4.09
CA MET A 276 -15.17 -4.97 5.45
C MET A 276 -14.20 -6.15 5.40
N GLU A 277 -12.92 -5.89 5.64
CA GLU A 277 -11.82 -6.86 5.58
C GLU A 277 -11.17 -7.04 6.96
N GLU A 278 -10.56 -8.21 7.20
CA GLU A 278 -9.82 -8.50 8.44
C GLU A 278 -8.41 -7.89 8.43
N LEU A 279 -7.98 -7.36 9.57
CA LEU A 279 -6.62 -6.83 9.77
C LEU A 279 -5.76 -7.83 10.54
N LYS A 280 -4.49 -7.93 10.14
CA LYS A 280 -3.47 -8.70 10.87
C LYS A 280 -2.96 -7.92 12.09
N PRO A 281 -2.60 -8.59 13.20
CA PRO A 281 -2.02 -7.96 14.38
C PRO A 281 -0.65 -7.31 14.11
N GLY A 282 -0.36 -6.26 14.89
CA GLY A 282 0.78 -5.36 14.76
C GLY A 282 2.19 -5.92 15.03
N TYR A 283 2.42 -7.23 14.85
CA TYR A 283 3.75 -7.81 14.98
C TYR A 283 4.64 -7.44 13.77
N SER A 284 5.94 -7.32 14.02
CA SER A 284 6.92 -6.97 12.99
C SER A 284 6.88 -7.98 11.83
N GLY A 285 6.48 -7.53 10.65
CA GLY A 285 6.40 -8.34 9.43
C GLY A 285 4.99 -8.86 9.09
N SER A 286 4.02 -8.76 10.02
CA SER A 286 2.60 -9.00 9.74
C SER A 286 1.74 -7.74 9.80
N ASN A 287 2.32 -6.61 10.23
CA ASN A 287 1.62 -5.36 10.51
C ASN A 287 1.04 -4.63 9.27
N HIS A 288 1.57 -4.88 8.07
CA HIS A 288 1.09 -4.25 6.83
C HIS A 288 -0.08 -5.02 6.22
N ASN A 289 -1.16 -4.31 5.92
CA ASN A 289 -2.38 -4.86 5.32
C ASN A 289 -2.69 -4.06 4.05
N TYR A 290 -2.47 -4.71 2.89
CA TYR A 290 -2.52 -4.05 1.59
C TYR A 290 -3.84 -4.30 0.87
N PHE A 291 -4.47 -3.22 0.38
CA PHE A 291 -5.75 -3.28 -0.33
C PHE A 291 -5.63 -2.59 -1.70
N PRO A 292 -5.46 -3.32 -2.82
CA PRO A 292 -5.44 -2.73 -4.16
C PRO A 292 -6.82 -2.19 -4.56
N THR A 293 -6.86 -1.11 -5.34
CA THR A 293 -8.11 -0.53 -5.85
C THR A 293 -8.12 -0.44 -7.37
N SER A 294 -9.25 -0.82 -7.98
CA SER A 294 -9.50 -0.73 -9.42
C SER A 294 -10.33 0.50 -9.82
N SER A 295 -10.49 1.47 -8.92
CA SER A 295 -11.30 2.67 -9.17
C SER A 295 -10.54 3.68 -10.04
N HIS A 296 -11.08 3.97 -11.22
CA HIS A 296 -10.58 5.01 -12.12
C HIS A 296 -11.19 6.41 -11.82
N GLN A 297 -11.88 6.56 -10.69
CA GLN A 297 -12.50 7.82 -10.29
C GLN A 297 -11.55 8.68 -9.44
N ARG A 298 -11.73 10.00 -9.53
CA ARG A 298 -11.05 11.01 -8.73
C ARG A 298 -11.67 11.08 -7.34
N TRP A 299 -10.84 10.93 -6.30
CA TRP A 299 -11.25 11.01 -4.90
C TRP A 299 -10.63 12.22 -4.20
N THR A 300 -11.34 12.71 -3.18
CA THR A 300 -10.97 13.91 -2.40
C THR A 300 -11.00 13.67 -0.90
N HIS A 301 -11.92 12.82 -0.44
CA HIS A 301 -12.16 12.50 0.95
C HIS A 301 -12.37 11.00 1.10
N LEU A 302 -11.98 10.47 2.25
CA LEU A 302 -12.17 9.09 2.66
C LEU A 302 -12.92 9.02 3.98
N ARG A 303 -13.73 7.97 4.16
CA ARG A 303 -14.21 7.50 5.45
C ARG A 303 -13.49 6.20 5.78
N LEU A 304 -12.60 6.24 6.76
CA LEU A 304 -11.98 5.04 7.34
C LEU A 304 -12.89 4.54 8.45
N ASN A 305 -13.20 3.24 8.46
CA ASN A 305 -13.97 2.59 9.52
C ASN A 305 -13.13 1.47 10.13
N ILE A 306 -13.15 1.34 11.46
CA ILE A 306 -12.54 0.24 12.22
C ILE A 306 -13.62 -0.45 13.05
N PHE A 307 -13.65 -1.79 13.08
CA PHE A 307 -14.79 -2.54 13.62
C PHE A 307 -14.39 -3.54 14.73
N PRO A 308 -14.97 -3.45 15.95
CA PRO A 308 -15.83 -2.36 16.47
C PRO A 308 -15.05 -1.13 16.95
N ASP A 309 -13.81 -1.33 17.39
CA ASP A 309 -12.89 -0.37 17.97
C ASP A 309 -11.45 -0.90 17.86
N GLY A 310 -10.48 -0.13 18.32
CA GLY A 310 -9.08 -0.56 18.46
C GLY A 310 -8.09 0.43 17.86
N GLY A 311 -6.89 -0.06 17.56
CA GLY A 311 -5.77 0.74 17.08
C GLY A 311 -5.35 0.49 15.63
N LEU A 312 -4.92 1.54 14.96
CA LEU A 312 -4.27 1.51 13.64
C LEU A 312 -3.11 2.53 13.63
N ALA A 313 -1.91 2.11 13.25
CA ALA A 313 -0.71 2.94 13.35
C ALA A 313 -0.59 3.94 12.19
N ARG A 314 -0.78 3.51 10.94
CA ARG A 314 -0.83 4.40 9.76
C ARG A 314 -1.92 3.96 8.79
N LEU A 315 -2.43 4.93 8.04
CA LEU A 315 -3.12 4.67 6.77
C LEU A 315 -2.32 5.36 5.65
N ARG A 316 -1.87 4.58 4.67
CA ARG A 316 -1.29 5.10 3.42
C ARG A 316 -2.32 5.01 2.31
N VAL A 317 -2.41 6.06 1.50
CA VAL A 317 -3.32 6.13 0.36
C VAL A 317 -2.49 6.33 -0.89
N TYR A 318 -2.05 5.24 -1.51
CA TYR A 318 -1.14 5.30 -2.64
C TYR A 318 -1.87 5.63 -3.94
N GLY A 319 -1.47 6.71 -4.59
CA GLY A 319 -2.19 7.21 -5.76
C GLY A 319 -1.41 8.21 -6.61
N THR A 320 -2.08 8.67 -7.67
CA THR A 320 -1.60 9.73 -8.57
C THR A 320 -2.55 10.91 -8.51
N GLY A 321 -2.01 12.13 -8.37
CA GLY A 321 -2.84 13.34 -8.33
C GLY A 321 -3.62 13.57 -9.61
N GLN A 322 -4.73 14.29 -9.50
CA GLN A 322 -5.58 14.67 -10.62
C GLN A 322 -6.26 16.01 -10.31
N LYS A 323 -5.74 17.12 -10.86
CA LYS A 323 -6.49 18.38 -10.90
C LYS A 323 -7.72 18.20 -11.78
N ASP A 324 -8.83 18.79 -11.37
CA ASP A 324 -9.93 19.03 -12.29
C ASP A 324 -9.52 20.17 -13.23
N TRP A 325 -9.37 19.84 -14.52
CA TRP A 325 -8.97 20.80 -15.54
C TRP A 325 -10.16 21.50 -16.18
N SER A 326 -11.41 21.08 -15.88
CA SER A 326 -12.61 21.75 -16.37
C SER A 326 -12.91 23.08 -15.65
N SER A 327 -12.42 23.23 -14.43
CA SER A 327 -12.49 24.43 -13.59
C SER A 327 -11.21 25.28 -13.58
N ALA A 328 -10.17 24.89 -14.33
CA ALA A 328 -8.91 25.63 -14.41
C ALA A 328 -9.02 26.84 -15.36
N ASP A 329 -8.57 28.03 -14.93
CA ASP A 329 -8.46 29.19 -15.82
C ASP A 329 -7.31 28.96 -16.82
N PRO A 330 -7.55 29.00 -18.16
CA PRO A 330 -6.48 28.88 -19.17
C PRO A 330 -5.39 29.95 -19.07
N LYS A 331 -5.63 31.06 -18.34
CA LYS A 331 -4.67 32.13 -18.06
C LYS A 331 -3.95 31.97 -16.72
N GLU A 332 -4.31 30.97 -15.91
CA GLU A 332 -3.58 30.64 -14.68
C GLU A 332 -2.19 30.10 -15.06
N LEU A 333 -1.14 30.67 -14.48
CA LEU A 333 0.22 30.13 -14.61
C LEU A 333 0.36 28.95 -13.66
N ILE A 334 0.32 27.72 -14.20
CA ILE A 334 0.26 26.48 -13.42
C ILE A 334 1.58 25.72 -13.55
N ASP A 335 2.06 25.12 -12.46
CA ASP A 335 3.16 24.16 -12.50
C ASP A 335 2.68 22.85 -13.16
N LEU A 336 2.93 22.73 -14.46
CA LEU A 336 2.45 21.63 -15.31
C LEU A 336 3.08 20.28 -14.96
N VAL A 337 4.20 20.25 -14.22
CA VAL A 337 4.84 18.99 -13.80
C VAL A 337 4.48 18.57 -12.37
N SER A 338 3.82 19.44 -11.59
CA SER A 338 3.48 19.19 -10.18
C SER A 338 2.64 17.93 -9.97
N ILE A 339 2.99 17.14 -8.95
CA ILE A 339 2.19 15.97 -8.58
C ILE A 339 0.77 16.34 -8.10
N VAL A 340 0.59 17.54 -7.53
CA VAL A 340 -0.74 18.03 -7.09
C VAL A 340 -1.68 18.18 -8.28
N ASN A 341 -1.13 18.65 -9.41
CA ASN A 341 -1.89 18.85 -10.64
C ASN A 341 -2.11 17.53 -11.40
N GLY A 342 -1.28 16.51 -11.14
CA GLY A 342 -1.31 15.20 -11.77
C GLY A 342 -0.11 14.88 -12.66
N GLY A 343 1.01 15.59 -12.48
CA GLY A 343 2.28 15.21 -13.08
C GLY A 343 2.78 13.89 -12.48
N ALA A 344 3.48 13.08 -13.29
CA ALA A 344 3.92 11.75 -12.89
C ALA A 344 5.33 11.46 -13.40
N CYS A 345 6.15 10.83 -12.56
CA CYS A 345 7.42 10.23 -13.00
C CYS A 345 7.13 8.92 -13.73
N VAL A 346 7.51 8.82 -15.01
CA VAL A 346 7.20 7.68 -15.89
C VAL A 346 8.46 6.93 -16.36
N GLY A 347 9.66 7.40 -15.99
CA GLY A 347 10.91 6.67 -16.21
C GLY A 347 12.11 7.37 -15.60
N TYR A 348 13.19 6.63 -15.35
CA TYR A 348 14.47 7.15 -14.88
C TYR A 348 15.61 6.16 -15.10
N SER A 349 16.86 6.65 -15.10
CA SER A 349 18.08 5.82 -15.22
C SER A 349 18.54 5.22 -13.89
N ASN A 350 18.51 6.01 -12.81
CA ASN A 350 19.05 5.64 -11.51
C ASN A 350 18.27 6.33 -10.38
N ALA A 351 18.16 5.69 -9.22
CA ALA A 351 17.56 6.26 -8.01
C ALA A 351 18.29 5.72 -6.77
N HIS A 352 19.55 6.12 -6.60
CA HIS A 352 20.42 5.63 -5.53
C HIS A 352 19.98 6.12 -4.14
N PHE A 353 19.54 7.39 -4.05
CA PHE A 353 18.98 7.95 -2.82
C PHE A 353 17.82 8.90 -3.15
N GLY A 354 16.72 8.78 -2.41
CA GLY A 354 15.45 9.38 -2.82
C GLY A 354 14.90 8.75 -4.11
N HIS A 355 13.96 9.43 -4.79
CA HIS A 355 13.33 8.93 -6.01
C HIS A 355 12.93 10.11 -6.92
N PRO A 356 13.03 10.01 -8.26
CA PRO A 356 12.73 11.14 -9.16
C PRO A 356 11.33 11.73 -8.99
N LYS A 357 10.32 10.93 -8.59
CA LYS A 357 8.97 11.42 -8.21
C LYS A 357 8.99 12.55 -7.16
N ASN A 358 10.03 12.63 -6.34
CA ASN A 358 10.16 13.66 -5.31
C ASN A 358 10.45 15.06 -5.91
N LEU A 359 11.04 15.15 -7.12
CA LEU A 359 11.30 16.43 -7.78
C LEU A 359 10.01 17.23 -8.00
N ILE A 360 8.93 16.52 -8.32
CA ILE A 360 7.60 17.08 -8.58
C ILE A 360 6.72 17.13 -7.33
N GLY A 361 7.27 16.76 -6.16
CA GLY A 361 6.60 16.78 -4.87
C GLY A 361 6.35 18.19 -4.34
N ILE A 362 5.44 18.32 -3.37
CA ILE A 362 4.96 19.61 -2.85
C ILE A 362 6.07 20.43 -2.19
N GLY A 363 5.97 21.75 -2.29
CA GLY A 363 6.77 22.71 -1.54
C GLY A 363 8.27 22.63 -1.81
N LYS A 364 9.07 22.97 -0.78
CA LYS A 364 10.53 22.77 -0.77
C LYS A 364 10.87 21.39 -0.22
N SER A 365 12.02 20.86 -0.62
CA SER A 365 12.57 19.63 -0.04
C SER A 365 12.85 19.79 1.45
N LYS A 366 12.49 18.78 2.26
CA LYS A 366 12.80 18.75 3.70
C LYS A 366 14.23 18.26 4.00
N SER A 367 14.81 17.46 3.12
CA SER A 367 16.19 16.94 3.20
C SER A 367 16.61 16.37 1.83
N MET A 368 17.85 15.87 1.69
CA MET A 368 18.28 15.15 0.47
C MET A 368 17.42 13.91 0.17
N ALA A 369 16.94 13.19 1.20
CA ALA A 369 16.06 12.03 1.04
C ALA A 369 14.69 12.40 0.44
N ASP A 370 14.32 13.67 0.53
CA ASP A 370 13.12 14.25 -0.05
C ASP A 370 13.36 14.81 -1.47
N GLY A 371 14.53 14.56 -2.07
CA GLY A 371 14.86 14.85 -3.46
C GLY A 371 15.10 13.56 -4.27
N TRP A 372 15.94 13.67 -5.30
CA TRP A 372 16.44 12.57 -6.12
C TRP A 372 17.95 12.70 -6.24
N GLU A 373 18.70 11.64 -5.93
CA GLU A 373 20.14 11.53 -6.07
C GLU A 373 20.52 10.22 -6.73
N THR A 374 21.49 10.30 -7.64
CA THR A 374 22.00 9.16 -8.40
C THR A 374 23.35 8.69 -7.86
N ALA A 375 23.67 7.42 -8.13
CA ALA A 375 24.99 6.89 -7.80
C ALA A 375 26.08 7.63 -8.58
N ARG A 376 27.25 7.81 -7.97
CA ARG A 376 28.44 8.32 -8.68
C ARG A 376 28.76 7.39 -9.83
N ARG A 377 28.90 7.94 -11.04
CA ARG A 377 29.25 7.17 -12.22
C ARG A 377 30.69 6.64 -12.15
N LEU A 378 30.86 5.38 -12.53
CA LEU A 378 32.15 4.67 -12.49
C LEU A 378 32.97 4.86 -13.77
N ASP A 379 32.37 5.40 -14.84
CA ASP A 379 33.04 5.75 -16.11
C ASP A 379 33.61 7.18 -16.11
N ARG A 380 33.54 7.90 -14.99
CA ARG A 380 34.23 9.19 -14.81
C ARG A 380 35.74 9.03 -15.05
N PRO A 381 36.39 9.93 -15.79
CA PRO A 381 37.83 9.87 -16.02
C PRO A 381 38.62 10.13 -14.72
N PRO A 382 39.85 9.58 -14.59
CA PRO A 382 40.67 9.76 -13.39
C PRO A 382 41.14 11.21 -13.18
N ILE A 383 41.16 12.01 -14.25
CA ILE A 383 41.39 13.44 -14.25
C ILE A 383 40.18 14.07 -14.94
N ILE A 384 39.55 15.04 -14.28
CA ILE A 384 38.39 15.75 -14.83
C ILE A 384 38.88 17.03 -15.51
N GLU A 385 38.55 17.18 -16.79
CA GLU A 385 38.78 18.39 -17.57
C GLU A 385 37.48 19.19 -17.73
N THR A 386 37.59 20.46 -18.13
CA THR A 386 36.46 21.33 -18.45
C THR A 386 36.62 21.94 -19.83
N ASP A 387 35.49 22.24 -20.48
CA ASP A 387 35.51 23.11 -21.65
C ASP A 387 35.78 24.59 -21.28
N LYS A 388 35.81 25.43 -22.31
CA LYS A 388 36.00 26.88 -22.21
C LYS A 388 34.94 27.61 -21.37
N ASP A 389 33.76 27.03 -21.22
CA ASP A 389 32.63 27.59 -20.47
C ASP A 389 32.55 26.98 -19.05
N GLY A 390 33.55 26.15 -18.69
CA GLY A 390 33.70 25.54 -17.38
C GLY A 390 32.84 24.30 -17.16
N VAL A 391 32.19 23.74 -18.19
CA VAL A 391 31.39 22.51 -18.09
C VAL A 391 32.31 21.29 -18.05
N LEU A 392 32.03 20.32 -17.18
CA LEU A 392 32.85 19.11 -17.07
C LEU A 392 32.81 18.26 -18.36
N LEU A 393 33.98 17.90 -18.88
CA LEU A 393 34.15 16.97 -19.99
C LEU A 393 34.16 15.53 -19.47
N VAL A 394 32.97 15.00 -19.23
CA VAL A 394 32.75 13.68 -18.61
C VAL A 394 31.76 12.84 -19.42
N PRO A 395 31.97 11.51 -19.54
CA PRO A 395 31.06 10.64 -20.26
C PRO A 395 29.79 10.37 -19.45
N GLY A 396 28.69 10.19 -20.18
CA GLY A 396 27.42 9.77 -19.61
C GLY A 396 26.64 10.85 -18.87
N SER A 397 25.45 10.48 -18.45
CA SER A 397 24.48 11.35 -17.79
C SER A 397 23.36 10.52 -17.18
N GLU A 398 22.75 11.01 -16.12
CA GLU A 398 21.56 10.41 -15.52
C GLU A 398 20.30 11.19 -15.92
N TRP A 399 19.14 10.52 -15.97
CA TRP A 399 17.91 11.13 -16.48
C TRP A 399 16.66 10.66 -15.74
N ALA A 400 15.62 11.51 -15.78
CA ALA A 400 14.28 11.18 -15.35
C ALA A 400 13.25 11.80 -16.31
N ILE A 401 12.15 11.09 -16.56
CA ILE A 401 11.09 11.47 -17.49
C ILE A 401 9.80 11.66 -16.72
N PHE A 402 9.13 12.79 -16.97
CA PHE A 402 7.88 13.16 -16.34
C PHE A 402 6.80 13.42 -17.39
N ARG A 403 5.63 12.80 -17.19
CA ARG A 403 4.38 13.23 -17.82
C ARG A 403 3.93 14.52 -17.16
N LEU A 404 3.58 15.51 -17.96
CA LEU A 404 2.91 16.72 -17.49
C LEU A 404 1.46 16.42 -17.10
N ALA A 405 1.02 17.07 -16.03
CA ALA A 405 -0.32 17.01 -15.50
C ALA A 405 -1.39 17.32 -16.55
N HIS A 406 -1.11 18.30 -17.43
CA HIS A 406 -1.86 18.61 -18.64
C HIS A 406 -0.89 18.93 -19.78
N PRO A 407 -1.22 18.60 -21.04
CA PRO A 407 -0.55 19.19 -22.20
C PRO A 407 -0.53 20.72 -22.10
N GLY A 408 0.61 21.35 -22.33
CA GLY A 408 0.74 22.81 -22.17
C GLY A 408 2.04 23.39 -22.69
N VAL A 409 2.14 24.71 -22.68
CA VAL A 409 3.34 25.47 -23.06
C VAL A 409 4.05 25.92 -21.78
N VAL A 410 5.27 25.42 -21.57
CA VAL A 410 6.12 25.84 -20.43
C VAL A 410 6.73 27.20 -20.75
N THR A 411 6.67 28.12 -19.78
CA THR A 411 7.19 29.50 -19.91
C THR A 411 8.20 29.86 -18.83
N GLN A 412 8.24 29.15 -17.70
CA GLN A 412 9.27 29.32 -16.68
C GLN A 412 9.68 27.96 -16.10
N ILE A 413 10.97 27.82 -15.78
CA ILE A 413 11.53 26.60 -15.22
C ILE A 413 12.26 26.92 -13.92
N GLU A 414 12.00 26.13 -12.88
CA GLU A 414 12.77 26.14 -11.64
C GLU A 414 13.49 24.80 -11.46
N ILE A 415 14.82 24.84 -11.30
CA ILE A 415 15.65 23.68 -10.94
C ILE A 415 16.32 23.98 -9.61
N ASP A 416 15.98 23.20 -8.58
CA ASP A 416 16.43 23.44 -7.20
C ASP A 416 17.40 22.34 -6.76
N THR A 417 18.60 22.72 -6.31
CA THR A 417 19.61 21.82 -5.73
C THR A 417 19.64 21.87 -4.19
N HIS A 418 18.62 22.43 -3.54
CA HIS A 418 18.56 22.54 -2.07
C HIS A 418 18.86 21.21 -1.33
N HIS A 419 19.67 21.30 -0.27
CA HIS A 419 20.34 20.22 0.47
C HIS A 419 21.49 19.50 -0.24
N PHE A 420 21.57 19.50 -1.58
CA PHE A 420 22.67 18.92 -2.34
C PHE A 420 23.87 19.87 -2.37
N LYS A 421 24.70 19.79 -1.31
CA LYS A 421 25.79 20.75 -1.07
C LYS A 421 27.09 20.39 -1.78
N GLY A 422 27.47 19.10 -1.77
CA GLY A 422 28.70 18.59 -2.40
C GLY A 422 28.46 17.50 -3.46
N ASN A 423 27.19 17.22 -3.73
CA ASN A 423 26.68 16.12 -4.56
C ASN A 423 25.56 16.59 -5.50
N TYR A 424 25.51 17.89 -5.81
CA TYR A 424 24.69 18.41 -6.91
C TYR A 424 25.39 18.09 -8.25
N PRO A 425 24.64 17.90 -9.35
CA PRO A 425 25.24 17.69 -10.67
C PRO A 425 25.87 18.98 -11.21
N ASP A 426 26.90 18.86 -12.05
CA ASP A 426 27.59 20.02 -12.62
C ASP A 426 26.70 20.79 -13.60
N THR A 427 26.00 20.05 -14.46
CA THR A 427 25.04 20.62 -15.40
C THR A 427 23.73 19.85 -15.41
N CYS A 428 22.71 20.51 -15.94
CA CYS A 428 21.47 19.87 -16.37
C CYS A 428 21.02 20.40 -17.74
N LYS A 429 20.13 19.65 -18.39
CA LYS A 429 19.29 20.13 -19.48
C LYS A 429 17.87 19.58 -19.34
N LEU A 430 16.92 20.18 -20.07
CA LEU A 430 15.56 19.65 -20.21
C LEU A 430 15.22 19.51 -21.69
N ASP A 431 14.75 18.34 -22.08
CA ASP A 431 14.13 18.11 -23.38
C ASP A 431 12.61 17.93 -23.19
N GLY A 432 11.79 18.44 -24.10
CA GLY A 432 10.33 18.24 -24.14
C GLY A 432 9.88 17.43 -25.36
N CYS A 433 8.76 16.73 -25.26
CA CYS A 433 8.13 16.06 -26.39
C CYS A 433 6.60 15.96 -26.25
N ILE A 434 5.95 15.53 -27.33
CA ILE A 434 4.55 15.13 -27.34
C ILE A 434 4.53 13.61 -27.50
N LEU A 435 3.82 12.94 -26.60
CA LEU A 435 3.48 11.51 -26.63
C LEU A 435 2.00 11.33 -26.29
N THR A 436 1.40 10.34 -26.92
CA THR A 436 0.11 9.72 -26.57
C THR A 436 0.28 8.71 -25.43
N THR A 437 -0.83 8.25 -24.83
CA THR A 437 -0.78 7.21 -23.79
C THR A 437 -0.14 5.90 -24.26
N PRO A 438 -0.46 5.35 -25.46
CA PRO A 438 0.20 4.12 -25.93
C PRO A 438 1.71 4.27 -26.16
N GLU A 439 2.18 5.44 -26.62
CA GLU A 439 3.62 5.71 -26.78
C GLU A 439 4.35 5.84 -25.42
N GLU A 440 3.67 6.36 -24.39
CA GLU A 440 4.17 6.35 -23.01
C GLU A 440 4.25 4.92 -22.45
N GLU A 441 3.21 4.11 -22.66
CA GLU A 441 3.17 2.71 -22.24
C GLU A 441 4.27 1.88 -22.93
N GLU A 442 4.46 2.05 -24.25
CA GLU A 442 5.58 1.46 -24.97
C GLU A 442 6.93 1.94 -24.42
N GLY A 443 7.04 3.24 -24.09
CA GLY A 443 8.22 3.83 -23.46
C GLY A 443 8.55 3.17 -22.12
N ILE A 444 7.56 2.96 -21.26
CA ILE A 444 7.73 2.27 -19.97
C ILE A 444 8.17 0.82 -20.20
N LEU A 445 7.50 0.08 -21.08
CA LEU A 445 7.81 -1.33 -21.39
C LEU A 445 9.23 -1.50 -21.97
N GLN A 446 9.65 -0.60 -22.86
CA GLN A 446 10.97 -0.61 -23.49
C GLN A 446 12.05 0.13 -22.66
N LYS A 447 11.77 0.47 -21.39
CA LYS A 447 12.69 1.21 -20.49
C LYS A 447 13.25 2.50 -21.13
N TRP A 448 12.42 3.16 -21.92
CA TRP A 448 12.68 4.39 -22.67
C TRP A 448 13.76 4.29 -23.77
N HIS A 449 14.09 3.08 -24.22
CA HIS A 449 14.90 2.84 -25.43
C HIS A 449 14.09 3.00 -26.74
N LEU A 450 13.38 4.12 -26.90
CA LEU A 450 12.55 4.41 -28.07
C LEU A 450 13.30 5.26 -29.11
N PRO A 451 13.64 4.73 -30.31
CA PRO A 451 14.32 5.51 -31.36
C PRO A 451 13.41 6.54 -32.02
N ASN A 452 12.09 6.39 -31.93
CA ASN A 452 11.11 7.23 -32.61
C ASN A 452 10.76 8.52 -31.84
N VAL A 453 11.08 8.62 -30.54
CA VAL A 453 10.71 9.78 -29.71
C VAL A 453 11.64 10.96 -29.97
N LYS A 454 11.10 11.95 -30.70
CA LYS A 454 11.81 13.20 -31.03
C LYS A 454 11.78 14.19 -29.85
N TRP A 455 12.65 13.94 -28.87
CA TRP A 455 12.99 14.90 -27.81
C TRP A 455 13.52 16.21 -28.42
N LYS A 456 12.89 17.34 -28.08
CA LYS A 456 13.31 18.68 -28.50
C LYS A 456 13.88 19.44 -27.29
N PRO A 457 15.02 20.15 -27.41
CA PRO A 457 15.53 20.98 -26.32
C PRO A 457 14.49 21.99 -25.84
N LEU A 458 14.23 22.00 -24.53
CA LEU A 458 13.42 22.99 -23.83
C LEU A 458 14.33 23.98 -23.09
N LEU A 459 15.32 23.46 -22.36
CA LEU A 459 16.43 24.19 -21.73
C LEU A 459 17.74 23.55 -22.17
N SER A 460 18.67 24.36 -22.69
CA SER A 460 20.02 23.92 -23.07
C SER A 460 20.85 23.43 -21.88
N VAL A 461 21.98 22.79 -22.14
CA VAL A 461 22.96 22.44 -21.10
C VAL A 461 23.32 23.69 -20.31
N THR A 462 23.07 23.65 -19.00
CA THR A 462 23.17 24.78 -18.10
C THR A 462 23.89 24.35 -16.82
N LYS A 463 24.89 25.14 -16.40
CA LYS A 463 25.66 24.88 -15.19
C LYS A 463 24.84 25.17 -13.94
N LEU A 464 24.92 24.27 -12.96
CA LEU A 464 24.21 24.38 -11.69
C LEU A 464 25.18 24.79 -10.57
N SER A 465 24.61 25.21 -9.45
CA SER A 465 25.33 25.57 -8.22
C SER A 465 24.83 24.76 -7.03
N SER A 466 25.71 24.60 -6.04
CA SER A 466 25.41 24.00 -4.74
C SER A 466 24.21 24.66 -4.04
N ASN A 467 23.27 23.84 -3.54
CA ASN A 467 22.22 24.26 -2.60
C ASN A 467 21.43 25.54 -3.01
N LYS A 468 21.06 25.67 -4.29
CA LYS A 468 20.54 26.89 -4.91
C LYS A 468 19.34 26.60 -5.83
N LYS A 469 18.44 27.58 -5.92
CA LYS A 469 17.38 27.64 -6.93
C LYS A 469 17.87 28.33 -8.20
N HIS A 470 17.60 27.72 -9.34
CA HIS A 470 17.93 28.22 -10.66
C HIS A 470 16.62 28.47 -11.40
N PHE A 471 16.40 29.71 -11.82
CA PHE A 471 15.18 30.14 -12.50
C PHE A 471 15.51 30.51 -13.94
N PHE A 472 14.68 30.05 -14.87
CA PHE A 472 14.81 30.32 -16.30
C PHE A 472 13.44 30.80 -16.82
N ASP A 473 13.41 31.93 -17.50
CA ASP A 473 12.21 32.50 -18.12
C ASP A 473 12.09 32.09 -19.59
N SER A 474 11.05 32.57 -20.26
CA SER A 474 10.72 32.23 -21.64
C SER A 474 11.77 32.65 -22.68
N VAL A 475 12.70 33.55 -22.33
CA VAL A 475 13.81 33.98 -23.20
C VAL A 475 14.92 32.92 -23.20
N ALA A 476 15.09 32.20 -22.08
CA ALA A 476 16.03 31.08 -21.97
C ALA A 476 15.51 29.78 -22.60
N LEU A 477 14.22 29.69 -22.97
CA LEU A 477 13.60 28.47 -23.47
C LEU A 477 13.68 28.35 -24.99
N GLN A 478 14.16 27.20 -25.46
CA GLN A 478 14.31 26.90 -26.89
C GLN A 478 13.02 26.38 -27.55
N LEU A 479 12.01 25.99 -26.74
CA LEU A 479 10.75 25.42 -27.21
C LEU A 479 9.56 26.14 -26.57
N GLN A 480 8.79 26.85 -27.40
CA GLN A 480 7.56 27.56 -26.99
C GLN A 480 6.30 26.87 -27.56
N ASN A 481 6.35 25.54 -27.73
CA ASN A 481 5.25 24.72 -28.24
C ASN A 481 4.63 23.87 -27.14
N VAL A 482 3.42 23.35 -27.40
CA VAL A 482 2.76 22.39 -26.53
C VAL A 482 3.60 21.12 -26.39
N ILE A 483 3.79 20.66 -25.16
CA ILE A 483 4.41 19.38 -24.82
C ILE A 483 3.53 18.59 -23.85
N THR A 484 3.68 17.27 -23.83
CA THR A 484 3.00 16.39 -22.86
C THR A 484 3.97 15.73 -21.89
N HIS A 485 5.26 15.68 -22.24
CA HIS A 485 6.32 15.06 -21.45
C HIS A 485 7.59 15.90 -21.45
N VAL A 486 8.37 15.75 -20.39
CA VAL A 486 9.73 16.29 -20.26
C VAL A 486 10.71 15.22 -19.80
N LYS A 487 11.95 15.35 -20.23
CA LYS A 487 13.09 14.59 -19.75
C LYS A 487 14.10 15.55 -19.16
N ILE A 488 14.33 15.46 -17.85
CA ILE A 488 15.50 16.10 -17.23
C ILE A 488 16.70 15.18 -17.41
N THR A 489 17.84 15.77 -17.75
CA THR A 489 19.12 15.06 -17.81
C THR A 489 20.12 15.85 -16.99
N ILE A 490 20.79 15.18 -16.06
CA ILE A 490 21.84 15.72 -15.21
C ILE A 490 23.17 15.09 -15.58
N ALA A 491 24.26 15.84 -15.54
CA ALA A 491 25.58 15.34 -15.93
C ALA A 491 26.68 15.74 -14.92
N PRO A 492 27.64 14.83 -14.65
CA PRO A 492 27.60 13.40 -14.98
C PRO A 492 26.56 12.63 -14.15
N ASP A 493 26.42 13.02 -12.87
CA ASP A 493 25.56 12.44 -11.84
C ASP A 493 25.40 13.45 -10.69
N GLY A 494 24.53 13.15 -9.73
CA GLY A 494 24.33 13.97 -8.53
C GLY A 494 22.87 13.98 -8.09
N GLY A 495 22.51 14.99 -7.30
CA GLY A 495 21.16 15.16 -6.77
C GLY A 495 20.50 16.50 -7.06
N LEU A 496 19.19 16.42 -7.29
CA LEU A 496 18.26 17.54 -7.43
C LEU A 496 17.16 17.43 -6.38
N SER A 497 16.64 18.56 -5.95
CA SER A 497 15.63 18.63 -4.90
C SER A 497 14.21 18.85 -5.43
N ARG A 498 14.04 19.75 -6.40
CA ARG A 498 12.76 20.05 -7.06
C ARG A 498 12.94 20.44 -8.52
N LEU A 499 11.89 20.18 -9.30
CA LEU A 499 11.65 20.68 -10.64
C LEU A 499 10.28 21.36 -10.67
N ARG A 500 10.17 22.56 -11.22
CA ARG A 500 8.89 23.23 -11.56
C ARG A 500 8.89 23.63 -13.01
N LEU A 501 7.77 23.44 -13.68
CA LEU A 501 7.56 23.81 -15.08
C LEU A 501 6.28 24.63 -15.17
N TRP A 502 6.40 25.92 -14.88
CA TRP A 502 5.29 26.85 -14.90
C TRP A 502 4.93 27.17 -16.35
N GLY A 503 3.65 27.06 -16.67
CA GLY A 503 3.15 27.25 -18.02
C GLY A 503 1.63 27.34 -18.08
N PHE A 504 1.12 27.42 -19.30
CA PHE A 504 -0.31 27.51 -19.57
C PHE A 504 -0.82 26.17 -20.13
N PRO A 505 -1.94 25.62 -19.60
CA PRO A 505 -2.53 24.42 -20.15
C PRO A 505 -3.07 24.68 -21.56
N SER A 506 -2.76 23.78 -22.49
CA SER A 506 -3.29 23.83 -23.85
C SER A 506 -4.74 23.38 -23.86
N SER A 507 -5.62 24.09 -24.57
CA SER A 507 -7.00 23.66 -24.84
C SER A 507 -7.10 22.44 -25.77
N ILE A 508 -5.98 21.98 -26.32
CA ILE A 508 -5.92 20.77 -27.16
C ILE A 508 -5.94 19.52 -26.25
N CYS A 509 -7.12 19.18 -25.72
CA CYS A 509 -7.36 17.93 -24.98
C CYS A 509 -7.37 16.67 -25.88
N LEU A 510 -7.03 16.78 -27.17
CA LEU A 510 -7.15 15.70 -28.17
C LEU A 510 -6.24 14.47 -27.93
N LEU A 511 -5.41 14.47 -26.88
CA LEU A 511 -4.47 13.39 -26.55
C LEU A 511 -4.84 12.59 -25.29
N ARG A 512 -5.98 12.87 -24.64
CA ARG A 512 -6.53 12.02 -23.58
C ARG A 512 -7.98 11.67 -23.89
N PRO A 513 -8.38 10.39 -23.86
CA PRO A 513 -9.79 10.05 -23.74
C PRO A 513 -10.30 10.67 -22.43
N SER A 514 -11.23 11.61 -22.51
CA SER A 514 -12.08 11.87 -21.35
C SER A 514 -13.01 10.67 -21.24
N GLU A 515 -12.79 9.80 -20.25
CA GLU A 515 -13.85 8.90 -19.81
C GLU A 515 -14.99 9.77 -19.32
N ARG A 516 -15.99 9.97 -20.18
CA ARG A 516 -17.17 10.74 -19.83
C ARG A 516 -17.84 10.02 -18.68
N VAL A 517 -17.93 10.70 -17.54
CA VAL A 517 -18.75 10.28 -16.40
C VAL A 517 -20.17 10.05 -16.93
N LEU A 518 -20.53 8.78 -17.11
CA LEU A 518 -21.90 8.39 -17.41
C LEU A 518 -22.72 8.61 -16.13
N SER A 519 -23.35 9.79 -16.04
CA SER A 519 -24.35 10.06 -15.01
C SER A 519 -25.37 8.93 -14.99
N SER A 520 -25.66 8.42 -13.80
CA SER A 520 -26.48 7.22 -13.55
C SER A 520 -27.84 7.26 -14.27
N ARG A 521 -27.91 6.66 -15.45
CA ARG A 521 -29.17 6.21 -16.08
C ARG A 521 -29.18 4.70 -16.14
N ARG A 522 -30.07 4.11 -15.34
CA ARG A 522 -30.34 2.67 -15.33
C ARG A 522 -30.73 2.21 -16.75
N PHE A 523 -29.95 1.32 -17.34
CA PHE A 523 -30.34 0.56 -18.52
C PHE A 523 -30.42 -0.94 -18.15
N PRO A 524 -31.41 -1.68 -18.67
CA PRO A 524 -31.66 -3.06 -18.29
C PRO A 524 -30.63 -4.01 -18.92
N VAL A 525 -30.34 -5.10 -18.20
CA VAL A 525 -29.47 -6.18 -18.66
C VAL A 525 -30.11 -6.88 -19.86
N ILE A 526 -29.44 -6.85 -21.02
CA ILE A 526 -29.78 -7.68 -22.18
C ILE A 526 -28.88 -8.91 -22.16
N VAL A 527 -29.47 -10.10 -22.01
CA VAL A 527 -28.77 -11.38 -22.08
C VAL A 527 -28.61 -11.77 -23.56
N PRO A 528 -27.40 -12.18 -24.02
CA PRO A 528 -27.20 -12.55 -25.42
C PRO A 528 -27.80 -13.94 -25.72
N LEU A 529 -28.75 -13.97 -26.66
CA LEU A 529 -29.25 -15.20 -27.26
C LEU A 529 -28.17 -15.85 -28.15
N ARG A 530 -27.87 -17.13 -27.91
CA ARG A 530 -27.01 -17.94 -28.77
C ARG A 530 -27.62 -18.04 -30.18
N ALA A 531 -26.85 -17.65 -31.19
CA ALA A 531 -27.20 -17.95 -32.58
C ALA A 531 -27.07 -19.46 -32.85
N MET A 532 -28.18 -20.12 -33.18
CA MET A 532 -28.14 -21.43 -33.84
C MET A 532 -28.08 -21.22 -35.35
N SER A 533 -27.02 -21.74 -35.97
CA SER A 533 -26.91 -21.86 -37.42
C SER A 533 -27.74 -23.06 -37.89
N SER A 534 -28.74 -22.84 -38.76
CA SER A 534 -29.39 -23.90 -39.52
C SER A 534 -29.42 -23.55 -41.01
N THR A 535 -28.56 -24.22 -41.77
CA THR A 535 -28.46 -24.08 -43.22
C THR A 535 -29.61 -24.84 -43.88
N PHE A 536 -30.52 -24.14 -44.55
CA PHE A 536 -31.52 -24.75 -45.43
C PHE A 536 -30.93 -25.00 -46.82
N LYS A 537 -30.94 -26.26 -47.29
CA LYS A 537 -31.01 -26.58 -48.73
C LYS A 537 -31.43 -28.04 -48.99
N ILE A 538 -32.71 -28.18 -49.33
CA ILE A 538 -33.28 -28.99 -50.43
C ILE A 538 -32.46 -30.21 -50.88
N THR A 539 -32.93 -31.42 -50.50
CA THR A 539 -33.67 -32.36 -51.37
C THR A 539 -34.49 -33.30 -50.50
#